data_AF-A0A933X5Z3-F1
#
_entry.id   AF-A0A933X5Z3-F1
#
_cell.length_a   1.000
_cell.length_b   1.000
_cell.length_c   1.000
_cell.angle_alpha   90.00
_cell.angle_beta   90.00
_cell.angle_gamma   90.00
#
_symmetry.space_group_name_H-M   'P 1'
#
loop_
_entity.id
_entity.type
_entity.pdbx_description
1 polymer ?
#
loop_
_entity_poly.entity_id
_entity_poly.type
_entity_poly.pdbx_seq_one_letter_code
_entity_poly.pdbx_strand_id
1 'polypeptide(L)' 'MQSIRYVFWQDEDMWLGYLEDYPDYMTQGTSLQDLEEHLRDLHHDLTSGVIPCVRRRAELQVA' A
#
# COMPACT_ATOMS: atom_id res chain seq x y z
N MET A 1 -15.38 -5.18 -9.04
CA MET A 1 -14.20 -5.11 -8.16
C MET A 1 -13.29 -4.01 -8.68
N GLN A 2 -12.93 -3.06 -7.83
CA GLN A 2 -11.86 -2.11 -8.15
C GLN A 2 -10.52 -2.81 -7.88
N SER A 3 -9.57 -2.65 -8.80
CA SER A 3 -8.19 -3.13 -8.61
C SER A 3 -7.33 -1.94 -8.23
N ILE A 4 -6.48 -2.11 -7.22
CA ILE A 4 -5.47 -1.13 -6.81
C ILE A 4 -4.09 -1.64 -7.19
N ARG A 5 -3.20 -0.74 -7.58
CA ARG A 5 -1.82 -1.09 -7.91
C ARG A 5 -0.97 -1.09 -6.63
N TYR A 6 -0.10 -2.06 -6.51
CA TYR A 6 0.84 -2.19 -5.39
C TYR A 6 2.19 -2.67 -5.91
N VAL A 7 3.24 -2.31 -5.19
CA VAL A 7 4.61 -2.79 -5.42
C VAL A 7 4.90 -3.84 -4.36
N PHE A 8 5.52 -4.94 -4.75
CA PHE A 8 5.92 -6.00 -3.83
C PHE A 8 7.27 -6.61 -4.22
N TRP A 9 7.97 -7.14 -3.23
CA TRP A 9 9.19 -7.91 -3.38
C TRP A 9 9.31 -8.90 -2.23
N GLN A 10 10.24 -9.85 -2.36
CA GLN A 10 10.59 -10.78 -1.29
C GLN A 10 11.96 -10.38 -0.72
N ASP A 11 12.05 -10.35 0.60
CA ASP A 11 13.31 -10.20 1.35
C ASP A 11 13.34 -11.29 2.42
N GLU A 12 14.38 -12.12 2.38
CA GLU A 12 14.47 -13.37 3.16
C GLU A 12 13.16 -14.22 3.06
N ASP A 13 12.57 -14.54 4.21
CA ASP A 13 11.35 -15.34 4.33
C ASP A 13 10.07 -14.47 4.32
N MET A 14 10.18 -13.17 4.05
CA MET A 14 9.07 -12.21 4.11
C MET A 14 8.75 -11.60 2.75
N TRP A 15 7.46 -11.42 2.49
CA TRP A 15 6.94 -10.60 1.42
C TRP A 15 6.71 -9.18 1.94
N LEU A 16 7.19 -8.17 1.22
CA LEU A 16 7.02 -6.76 1.56
C LEU A 16 6.34 -6.05 0.41
N GLY A 17 5.63 -4.97 0.73
CA GLY A 17 5.01 -4.15 -0.29
C GLY A 17 4.31 -2.92 0.24
N TYR A 18 3.87 -2.08 -0.70
CA TYR A 18 3.10 -0.87 -0.44
C TYR A 18 2.15 -0.60 -1.60
N LEU A 19 1.07 0.13 -1.32
CA LEU A 19 0.13 0.58 -2.35
C LEU A 19 0.77 1.70 -3.16
N GLU A 20 0.63 1.68 -4.49
CA GLU A 20 1.27 2.70 -5.33
C GLU A 20 0.87 4.10 -4.86
N ASP A 21 -0.41 4.36 -4.60
CA ASP A 21 -0.97 5.65 -4.11
C ASP A 21 -0.45 6.10 -2.73
N TYR A 22 0.16 5.19 -1.98
CA TYR A 22 0.62 5.40 -0.62
C TYR A 22 2.02 4.79 -0.42
N PRO A 23 3.04 5.27 -1.15
CA PRO A 23 4.36 4.63 -1.18
C PRO A 23 5.13 4.75 0.15
N ASP A 24 4.70 5.66 1.02
CA ASP A 24 5.26 5.86 2.36
C ASP A 24 4.75 4.82 3.39
N TYR A 25 3.78 3.99 3.01
CA TYR A 25 3.09 3.05 3.90
C TYR A 25 3.39 1.61 3.46
N MET A 26 4.44 1.04 4.03
CA MET A 26 4.85 -0.34 3.78
C MET A 26 4.17 -1.30 4.76
N THR A 27 3.84 -2.49 4.28
CA THR A 27 3.46 -3.65 5.10
C THR A 27 4.19 -4.90 4.62
N GLN A 28 4.02 -6.00 5.34
CA GLN A 28 4.70 -7.27 5.10
C GLN A 28 3.78 -8.48 5.38
N GLY A 29 4.09 -9.64 4.81
CA GLY A 29 3.41 -10.90 5.06
C GLY A 29 4.36 -12.09 4.93
N THR A 30 3.98 -13.21 5.54
CA THR A 30 4.72 -14.49 5.48
C THR A 30 4.49 -15.24 4.17
N SER A 31 3.51 -14.83 3.39
CA SER A 31 3.23 -15.29 2.03
C SER A 31 2.72 -14.12 1.19
N LEU A 32 2.68 -14.28 -0.14
CA LEU A 32 2.11 -13.25 -1.01
C LEU A 32 0.62 -12.99 -0.69
N GLN A 33 -0.14 -14.03 -0.35
CA GLN A 33 -1.54 -13.89 0.05
C GLN A 33 -1.69 -13.09 1.35
N ASP A 34 -0.83 -13.38 2.33
CA ASP A 34 -0.79 -12.66 3.63
C ASP A 34 -0.44 -11.18 3.43
N LEU A 35 0.54 -10.89 2.56
CA LEU A 35 0.87 -9.51 2.16
C LEU A 35 -0.34 -8.81 1.52
N GLU A 36 -1.06 -9.48 0.60
CA GLU A 36 -2.24 -8.90 -0.03
C GLU A 36 -3.39 -8.63 0.95
N GLU A 37 -3.57 -9.49 1.96
CA GLU A 37 -4.54 -9.26 3.04
C GLU A 37 -4.18 -8.01 3.83
N HIS A 38 -2.92 -7.87 4.26
CA HIS A 38 -2.46 -6.67 4.95
C HIS A 38 -2.52 -5.41 4.09
N LEU A 39 -2.29 -5.50 2.77
CA LEU A 39 -2.44 -4.36 1.86
C LEU A 39 -3.91 -3.92 1.72
N ARG A 40 -4.88 -4.85 1.78
CA ARG A 40 -6.31 -4.51 1.77
C ARG A 40 -6.73 -3.79 3.05
N ASP A 41 -6.25 -4.26 4.20
CA ASP A 41 -6.50 -3.62 5.49
C ASP A 41 -5.87 -2.22 5.54
N LEU A 42 -4.62 -2.11 5.08
CA LEU A 42 -3.93 -0.82 4.97
C LEU A 42 -4.69 0.16 4.06
N HIS A 43 -5.19 -0.31 2.91
CA HIS A 43 -6.01 0.52 2.03
C HIS A 43 -7.29 1.00 2.73
N HIS A 44 -7.96 0.12 3.47
CA HIS A 44 -9.16 0.47 4.24
C HIS A 44 -8.84 1.56 5.28
N ASP A 45 -7.79 1.39 6.06
CA ASP A 45 -7.41 2.34 7.10
C ASP A 45 -7.04 3.72 6.52
N LEU A 46 -6.28 3.76 5.43
CA LEU A 46 -5.86 5.00 4.78
C LEU A 46 -7.00 5.73 4.04
N THR A 47 -8.09 5.03 3.69
CA THR A 47 -9.25 5.59 2.99
C THR A 47 -10.46 5.84 3.88
N SER A 48 -10.52 5.24 5.07
CA SER A 48 -11.62 5.38 6.02
C SER A 48 -11.73 6.77 6.65
N GLY A 49 -10.66 7.56 6.62
CA GLY A 49 -10.60 8.88 7.24
C GLY A 49 -10.28 8.87 8.74
N VAL A 50 -10.00 7.69 9.33
CA VAL A 50 -9.64 7.57 10.75
C VAL A 50 -8.19 7.97 11.03
N ILE A 51 -7.30 7.79 10.04
CA ILE A 51 -5.91 8.21 10.13
C ILE A 51 -5.81 9.68 9.70
N PRO A 52 -5.46 10.62 10.59
CA PRO A 52 -5.26 12.01 10.21
C PRO A 52 -3.98 12.15 9.35
N CYS A 53 -3.93 13.19 8.53
CA CYS A 53 -2.73 13.58 7.77
C CYS A 53 -2.20 12.49 6.81
N VAL A 54 -3.08 11.64 6.25
CA VAL A 54 -2.69 10.67 5.22
C VAL A 54 -2.07 11.40 4.02
N ARG A 55 -0.85 11.00 3.65
CA ARG A 55 -0.15 11.58 2.50
C ARG A 55 -0.78 11.13 1.19
N ARG A 56 -0.81 12.03 0.20
CA ARG A 56 -1.41 11.81 -1.11
C ARG A 56 -0.41 12.14 -2.20
N ARG A 57 -0.44 11.38 -3.29
CA ARG A 57 0.29 11.72 -4.51
C ARG A 57 -0.59 12.57 -5.43
N ALA A 58 0.03 13.55 -6.06
CA ALA A 58 -0.53 14.32 -7.16
C ALA A 58 0.51 14.44 -8.27
N GLU A 59 0.04 14.59 -9.50
CA GLU A 59 0.89 14.94 -10.63
C GLU A 59 0.92 16.45 -10.80
N LEU A 60 2.11 17.00 -11.07
CA LEU A 60 2.32 18.41 -11.34
C LEU A 60 2.85 18.57 -12.75
N GLN A 61 2.16 19.35 -13.59
CA GLN A 61 2.67 19.75 -14.90
C GLN A 61 3.77 20.80 -14.70
N VAL A 62 4.94 20.58 -15.31
CA VAL A 62 6.13 21.42 -15.10
C VAL A 62 6.42 22.36 -16.29
N ALA A 63 5.77 22.18 -17.44
CA ALA A 63 5.69 23.12 -18.56
C ALA A 63 4.60 22.66 -19.53
#